data_AF-A0A948W2C4-F1
#
_entry.id   AF-A0A948W2C4-F1
#
_cell.length_a   1.000
_cell.length_b   1.000
_cell.length_c   1.000
_cell.angle_alpha   90.00
_cell.angle_beta   90.00
_cell.angle_gamma   90.00
#
_symmetry.space_group_name_H-M   'P 1'
#
loop_
_entity.id
_entity.type
_entity.pdbx_description
1 polymer ?
#
loop_
_entity_poly.entity_id
_entity_poly.type
_entity_poly.pdbx_seq_one_letter_code
_entity_poly.pdbx_strand_id
1 'polypeptide(L)'
;MTCNDFKPLLAGYLDKELTTEESVRLREHLSTCSSCRTELLQFEELLEVTHSMKPEQVPDRFWDIYWHGIYNRLERGIGWILFAAGVAILIGYGLWSFVQMLLTDSSTPLILRIGLGLGAVGLGVLLWSVVRERWILRKKDPYREVQR
;
A
#
# COMPACT_ATOMS: atom_id res chain seq x y z
N MET A 1 -52.33 -0.17 17.08
CA MET A 1 -50.95 0.16 16.66
C MET A 1 -50.97 0.47 15.19
N THR A 2 -50.32 1.55 14.79
CA THR A 2 -50.35 2.07 13.43
C THR A 2 -49.32 1.35 12.56
N CYS A 3 -49.73 0.90 11.37
CA CYS A 3 -48.83 0.23 10.40
C CYS A 3 -47.60 1.07 10.02
N ASN A 4 -47.65 2.39 10.22
CA ASN A 4 -46.54 3.30 9.91
C ASN A 4 -45.31 3.06 10.81
N ASP A 5 -45.50 2.58 12.04
CA ASP A 5 -44.41 2.33 12.99
C ASP A 5 -43.60 1.08 12.63
N PHE A 6 -44.21 0.16 11.85
CA PHE A 6 -43.60 -1.12 11.46
C PHE A 6 -42.92 -1.08 10.10
N LYS A 7 -43.11 -0.04 9.29
CA LYS A 7 -42.41 0.14 8.00
C LYS A 7 -40.88 0.09 8.11
N PRO A 8 -40.21 0.83 9.02
CA PRO A 8 -38.75 0.72 9.16
C PRO A 8 -38.31 -0.67 9.64
N LEU A 9 -39.17 -1.35 10.43
CA LEU A 9 -38.89 -2.71 10.89
C LEU A 9 -38.95 -3.74 9.75
N LEU A 10 -39.78 -3.53 8.72
CA LEU A 10 -39.80 -4.39 7.53
C LEU A 10 -38.47 -4.32 6.77
N ALA A 11 -37.93 -3.12 6.55
CA ALA A 11 -36.63 -2.94 5.89
C ALA A 11 -35.49 -3.57 6.71
N GLY A 12 -35.44 -3.29 8.02
CA GLY A 12 -34.44 -3.91 8.91
C GLY A 12 -34.55 -5.43 8.98
N TYR A 13 -35.75 -6.01 8.77
CA TYR A 13 -35.92 -7.47 8.70
C TYR A 13 -35.25 -8.06 7.45
N LEU A 14 -35.38 -7.39 6.30
CA LEU A 14 -34.76 -7.81 5.03
C LEU A 14 -33.22 -7.73 5.11
N ASP A 15 -32.70 -6.68 5.72
CA ASP A 15 -31.26 -6.46 5.90
C ASP A 15 -30.66 -7.29 7.08
N LYS A 16 -31.50 -8.03 7.82
CA LYS A 16 -31.13 -8.80 9.03
C LYS A 16 -30.52 -7.94 10.15
N GLU A 17 -30.96 -6.70 10.27
CA GLU A 17 -30.48 -5.73 11.26
C GLU A 17 -31.37 -5.63 12.51
N LEU A 18 -32.52 -6.32 12.54
CA LEU A 18 -33.43 -6.28 13.69
C LEU A 18 -32.86 -6.94 14.94
N THR A 19 -33.09 -6.31 16.09
CA THR A 19 -32.89 -6.94 17.40
C THR A 19 -33.91 -8.05 17.66
N THR A 20 -33.61 -8.93 18.61
CA THR A 20 -34.51 -10.02 19.01
C THR A 20 -35.89 -9.50 19.44
N GLU A 21 -35.95 -8.42 20.22
CA GLU A 21 -37.20 -7.81 20.68
C GLU A 21 -38.02 -7.19 19.54
N GLU A 22 -37.38 -6.55 18.58
CA GLU A 22 -38.02 -5.98 17.39
C GLU A 22 -38.56 -7.07 16.45
N SER A 23 -37.82 -8.16 16.28
CA SER A 23 -38.25 -9.31 15.47
C SER A 23 -39.51 -9.99 16.02
N VAL A 24 -39.67 -10.02 17.35
CA VAL A 24 -40.87 -10.58 18.00
C VAL A 24 -42.06 -9.65 17.78
N ARG A 25 -41.88 -8.35 18.02
CA ARG A 25 -42.91 -7.33 17.77
C ARG A 25 -43.38 -7.30 16.32
N LEU A 26 -42.45 -7.38 15.37
CA LEU A 26 -42.79 -7.41 13.94
C LEU A 26 -43.59 -8.68 13.58
N ARG A 27 -43.18 -9.85 14.07
CA ARG A 27 -43.91 -11.11 13.83
C ARG A 27 -45.32 -11.10 14.40
N GLU A 28 -45.50 -10.55 15.59
CA GLU A 28 -46.81 -10.36 16.20
C GLU A 28 -47.70 -9.46 15.33
N HIS A 29 -47.17 -8.34 14.84
CA HIS A 29 -47.88 -7.45 13.93
C HIS A 29 -48.23 -8.10 12.58
N LEU A 30 -47.30 -8.86 12.00
CA LEU A 30 -47.52 -9.60 10.75
C LEU A 30 -48.62 -10.66 10.90
N SER A 31 -48.81 -11.24 12.09
CA SER A 31 -49.89 -12.21 12.33
C SER A 31 -51.29 -11.58 12.21
N THR A 32 -51.44 -10.32 12.61
CA THR A 32 -52.73 -9.60 12.65
C THR A 32 -52.96 -8.71 11.44
N CYS A 33 -51.91 -8.21 10.79
CA CYS A 33 -52.01 -7.26 9.68
C CYS A 33 -51.74 -7.93 8.33
N SER A 34 -52.69 -7.86 7.39
CA SER A 34 -52.54 -8.38 6.02
C SER A 34 -51.80 -7.39 5.10
N SER A 35 -51.94 -6.08 5.33
CA SER A 35 -51.28 -5.06 4.49
C SER A 35 -49.76 -5.09 4.64
N CYS A 36 -49.24 -5.17 5.87
CA CYS A 36 -47.79 -5.25 6.12
C CYS A 36 -47.18 -6.56 5.62
N ARG A 37 -47.94 -7.67 5.61
CA ARG A 37 -47.52 -8.92 4.95
C ARG A 37 -47.36 -8.75 3.44
N THR A 38 -48.31 -8.05 2.82
CA THR A 38 -48.27 -7.79 1.38
C THR A 38 -47.09 -6.89 1.02
N GLU A 39 -46.83 -5.87 1.83
CA GLU A 39 -45.69 -4.94 1.66
C GLU A 39 -44.34 -5.67 1.81
N LEU A 40 -44.21 -6.59 2.79
CA LEU A 40 -43.02 -7.42 2.94
C LEU A 40 -42.76 -8.30 1.70
N LEU A 41 -43.79 -8.97 1.17
CA LEU A 41 -43.68 -9.81 -0.02
C LEU A 41 -43.23 -9.01 -1.25
N GLN A 42 -43.71 -7.77 -1.40
CA GLN A 42 -43.28 -6.89 -2.49
C GLN A 42 -41.79 -6.51 -2.38
N PHE A 43 -41.29 -6.30 -1.16
CA PHE A 43 -39.87 -6.03 -0.97
C PHE A 43 -38.98 -7.26 -1.21
N GLU A 44 -39.44 -8.46 -0.81
CA GLU A 44 -38.74 -9.71 -1.10
C GLU A 44 -38.64 -9.95 -2.62
N GLU A 45 -39.71 -9.70 -3.37
CA GLU A 45 -39.73 -9.82 -4.83
C GLU A 45 -38.72 -8.86 -5.49
N LEU A 46 -38.66 -7.60 -5.06
CA LEU A 46 -37.70 -6.62 -5.56
C LEU A 46 -36.24 -7.02 -5.26
N LEU A 47 -35.99 -7.57 -4.08
CA LEU A 47 -34.68 -8.10 -3.70
C LEU A 47 -34.27 -9.29 -4.57
N GLU A 48 -35.20 -10.19 -4.89
CA GLU A 48 -34.93 -11.31 -5.77
C GLU A 48 -34.56 -10.84 -7.19
N VAL A 49 -35.30 -9.88 -7.74
CA VAL A 49 -35.00 -9.29 -9.05
C VAL A 49 -33.62 -8.63 -9.06
N THR A 50 -33.30 -7.81 -8.05
CA THR A 50 -31.98 -7.15 -7.97
C THR A 50 -30.84 -8.12 -7.76
N HIS A 51 -31.04 -9.20 -6.98
CA HIS A 51 -30.03 -10.23 -6.77
C HIS A 51 -29.82 -11.13 -8.01
N SER A 52 -30.82 -11.23 -8.89
CA SER A 52 -30.70 -11.93 -10.17
C SER A 52 -29.92 -11.14 -11.22
N MET A 53 -29.72 -9.84 -11.02
CA MET A 53 -28.88 -9.02 -11.88
C MET A 53 -27.42 -9.41 -11.66
N LYS A 54 -26.75 -9.86 -12.72
CA LYS A 54 -25.31 -10.08 -12.68
C LYS A 54 -24.62 -8.73 -12.49
N PRO A 55 -23.80 -8.55 -11.45
CA PRO A 55 -22.97 -7.35 -11.36
C PRO A 55 -22.06 -7.29 -12.60
N GLU A 56 -21.96 -6.08 -13.18
CA GLU A 56 -21.05 -5.80 -14.28
C GLU A 56 -19.63 -6.23 -13.86
N GLN A 57 -19.01 -7.14 -14.61
CA GLN A 57 -17.63 -7.56 -14.32
C GLN A 57 -16.70 -6.39 -14.63
N VAL A 58 -15.98 -5.92 -13.61
CA VAL A 58 -14.99 -4.87 -13.78
C VAL A 58 -13.93 -5.37 -14.77
N PRO A 59 -13.58 -4.62 -15.84
CA PRO A 59 -12.64 -5.09 -16.85
C PRO A 59 -11.27 -5.40 -16.24
N ASP A 60 -10.62 -6.49 -16.68
CA ASP A 60 -9.30 -6.93 -16.18
C ASP A 60 -8.24 -5.83 -16.22
N ARG A 61 -8.34 -4.91 -17.20
CA ARG A 61 -7.46 -3.74 -17.35
C ARG A 61 -7.42 -2.84 -16.11
N PHE A 62 -8.48 -2.83 -15.31
CA PHE A 62 -8.55 -2.05 -14.08
C PHE A 62 -7.67 -2.66 -12.97
N TRP A 63 -7.57 -3.99 -12.94
CA TRP A 63 -6.69 -4.71 -12.02
C TRP A 63 -5.22 -4.47 -12.36
N ASP A 64 -4.86 -4.43 -13.64
CA ASP A 64 -3.49 -4.16 -14.08
C ASP A 64 -2.99 -2.77 -13.62
N ILE A 65 -3.83 -1.73 -13.74
CA ILE A 65 -3.47 -0.37 -13.31
C ILE A 65 -3.27 -0.29 -11.80
N TYR A 66 -4.15 -0.94 -11.03
CA TYR A 66 -4.07 -0.95 -9.57
C TYR A 66 -2.82 -1.69 -9.07
N TRP A 67 -2.55 -2.88 -9.61
CA TRP A 67 -1.41 -3.70 -9.19
C TRP A 67 -0.07 -3.13 -9.65
N HIS A 68 0.05 -2.63 -10.89
CA HIS A 68 1.33 -2.09 -11.38
C HIS A 68 1.75 -0.79 -10.68
N GLY A 69 0.82 0.04 -10.24
CA GLY A 69 1.15 1.28 -9.51
C GLY A 69 1.74 1.02 -8.12
N ILE A 70 1.30 -0.04 -7.45
CA ILE A 70 1.63 -0.35 -6.06
C ILE A 70 2.90 -1.22 -6.00
N TYR A 71 2.96 -2.32 -6.75
CA TYR A 71 4.08 -3.28 -6.68
C TYR A 71 5.40 -2.66 -7.13
N ASN A 72 5.39 -1.96 -8.26
CA ASN A 72 6.61 -1.44 -8.89
C ASN A 72 7.24 -0.26 -8.10
N ARG A 73 6.46 0.37 -7.22
CA ARG A 73 6.90 1.45 -6.33
C ARG A 73 7.45 0.92 -5.01
N LEU A 74 6.85 -0.15 -4.48
CA LEU A 74 7.28 -0.79 -3.24
C LEU A 74 8.59 -1.56 -3.41
N GLU A 75 8.74 -2.38 -4.45
CA GLU A 75 9.99 -3.15 -4.66
C GLU A 75 11.21 -2.25 -4.81
N ARG A 76 11.10 -1.22 -5.66
CA ARG A 76 12.20 -0.28 -5.86
C ARG A 76 12.45 0.59 -4.63
N GLY A 77 11.41 1.05 -3.94
CA GLY A 77 11.56 1.84 -2.72
C GLY A 77 12.27 1.07 -1.61
N ILE A 78 11.77 -0.11 -1.29
CA ILE A 78 12.29 -0.96 -0.22
C ILE A 78 13.69 -1.47 -0.55
N GLY A 79 13.94 -1.88 -1.81
CA GLY A 79 15.25 -2.31 -2.27
C GLY A 79 16.32 -1.24 -2.10
N TRP A 80 16.02 0.03 -2.44
CA TRP A 80 16.96 1.13 -2.25
C TRP A 80 17.18 1.48 -0.77
N ILE A 81 16.15 1.38 0.07
CA ILE A 81 16.29 1.63 1.52
C ILE A 81 17.21 0.58 2.15
N LEU A 82 16.99 -0.71 1.88
CA LEU A 82 17.82 -1.79 2.40
C LEU A 82 19.26 -1.70 1.89
N PHE A 83 19.43 -1.40 0.60
CA PHE A 83 20.75 -1.21 0.01
C PHE A 83 21.49 -0.01 0.63
N ALA A 84 20.83 1.13 0.79
CA ALA A 84 21.41 2.31 1.41
C ALA A 84 21.79 2.05 2.87
N ALA A 85 20.94 1.35 3.63
CA ALA A 85 21.23 0.97 5.01
C ALA A 85 22.46 0.04 5.10
N GLY A 86 22.54 -0.96 4.22
CA GLY A 86 23.71 -1.86 4.15
C GLY A 86 25.00 -1.12 3.82
N VAL A 87 24.98 -0.24 2.81
CA VAL A 87 26.14 0.60 2.47
C VAL A 87 26.54 1.52 3.62
N ALA A 88 25.58 2.13 4.32
CA ALA A 88 25.87 2.99 5.47
C ALA A 88 26.58 2.23 6.61
N ILE A 89 26.14 1.01 6.92
CA ILE A 89 26.77 0.15 7.93
C ILE A 89 28.20 -0.21 7.51
N LEU A 90 28.41 -0.63 6.26
CA LEU A 90 29.73 -0.98 5.75
C LEU A 90 30.70 0.20 5.77
N ILE A 91 30.25 1.39 5.37
CA ILE A 91 31.05 2.61 5.43
C ILE A 91 31.37 2.96 6.89
N GLY A 92 30.39 2.88 7.80
CA GLY A 92 30.59 3.15 9.22
C GLY A 92 31.63 2.22 9.86
N TYR A 93 31.52 0.91 9.61
CA TYR A 93 32.50 -0.07 10.08
C TYR A 93 33.88 0.16 9.46
N GLY A 94 33.95 0.42 8.15
CA GLY A 94 35.20 0.71 7.45
C GLY A 94 35.90 1.96 7.98
N LEU A 95 35.15 3.03 8.24
CA LEU A 95 35.67 4.26 8.87
C LEU A 95 36.17 3.99 10.29
N TRP A 96 35.40 3.26 11.09
CA TRP A 96 35.81 2.89 12.44
C TRP A 96 37.12 2.07 12.43
N SER A 97 37.20 1.06 11.56
CA SER A 97 38.40 0.25 11.37
C SER A 97 39.60 1.08 10.91
N PHE A 98 39.39 2.04 9.99
CA PHE A 98 40.43 2.95 9.52
C PHE A 98 40.95 3.86 10.64
N VAL A 99 40.05 4.39 11.48
CA VAL A 99 40.42 5.21 12.64
C VAL A 99 41.23 4.40 13.66
N GLN A 100 40.83 3.16 13.95
CA GLN A 100 41.57 2.26 14.85
C GLN A 100 42.98 1.94 14.31
N MET A 101 43.08 1.66 13.00
CA MET A 101 44.36 1.46 12.32
C MET A 101 45.25 2.71 12.33
N LEU A 102 44.66 3.91 12.37
CA LEU A 102 45.39 5.17 12.41
C LEU A 102 45.86 5.53 13.83
N LEU A 103 44.99 5.38 14.84
CA LEU A 103 45.19 5.89 16.19
C LEU A 103 45.82 4.89 17.18
N THR A 104 45.56 3.59 17.02
CA THR A 104 45.85 2.60 18.08
C THR A 104 46.93 1.60 17.67
N ASP A 105 47.07 1.34 16.37
CA ASP A 105 48.06 0.40 15.88
C ASP A 105 49.41 1.09 15.66
N SER A 106 50.50 0.54 16.19
CA SER A 106 51.89 1.03 16.00
C SER A 106 52.69 0.11 15.06
N SER A 107 52.12 -1.05 14.72
CA SER A 107 52.80 -2.12 13.98
C SER A 107 52.72 -2.00 12.45
N THR A 108 51.73 -1.23 11.94
CA THR A 108 51.54 -1.08 10.49
C THR A 108 52.40 0.04 9.91
N PRO A 109 53.12 -0.20 8.79
CA PRO A 109 53.99 0.80 8.18
C PRO A 109 53.18 1.98 7.63
N LEU A 110 53.73 3.19 7.80
CA LEU A 110 53.08 4.46 7.48
C LEU A 110 52.59 4.55 6.02
N ILE A 111 53.33 3.95 5.08
CA ILE A 111 52.98 3.89 3.66
C ILE A 111 51.63 3.20 3.41
N LEU A 112 51.33 2.10 4.12
CA LEU A 112 50.05 1.41 3.94
C LEU A 112 48.89 2.26 4.44
N ARG A 113 49.06 3.00 5.54
CA ARG A 113 48.01 3.90 6.07
C ARG A 113 47.69 5.03 5.11
N ILE A 114 48.72 5.70 4.59
CA ILE A 114 48.57 6.81 3.66
C ILE A 114 48.03 6.32 2.31
N GLY A 115 48.53 5.18 1.81
CA GLY A 115 48.07 4.60 0.55
C GLY A 115 46.60 4.19 0.60
N LEU A 116 46.16 3.57 1.69
CA LEU A 116 44.77 3.13 1.86
C LEU A 116 43.83 4.32 2.05
N GLY A 117 44.27 5.35 2.79
CA GLY A 117 43.54 6.62 2.93
C GLY A 117 43.37 7.37 1.60
N LEU A 118 44.46 7.57 0.85
CA LEU A 118 44.41 8.22 -0.46
C LEU A 118 43.57 7.41 -1.47
N GLY A 119 43.68 6.09 -1.45
CA GLY A 119 42.87 5.21 -2.29
C GLY A 119 41.37 5.33 -2.00
N ALA A 120 40.98 5.31 -0.72
CA ALA A 120 39.59 5.46 -0.31
C ALA A 120 39.03 6.85 -0.67
N VAL A 121 39.80 7.92 -0.41
CA VAL A 121 39.42 9.30 -0.78
C VAL A 121 39.29 9.45 -2.30
N GLY A 122 40.25 8.95 -3.07
CA GLY A 122 40.22 9.00 -4.54
C GLY A 122 39.01 8.26 -5.12
N LEU A 123 38.68 7.09 -4.57
CA LEU A 123 37.51 6.31 -4.99
C LEU A 123 36.21 7.04 -4.65
N GLY A 124 36.11 7.68 -3.48
CA GLY A 124 34.98 8.53 -3.11
C GLY A 124 34.79 9.73 -4.05
N VAL A 125 35.88 10.39 -4.44
CA VAL A 125 35.83 11.52 -5.40
C VAL A 125 35.37 11.07 -6.79
N LEU A 126 35.87 9.93 -7.29
CA LEU A 126 35.45 9.38 -8.58
C LEU A 126 33.96 9.01 -8.58
N LEU A 127 33.49 8.32 -7.52
CA LEU A 127 32.08 7.99 -7.37
C LEU A 127 31.21 9.25 -7.32
N TRP A 128 31.63 10.27 -6.56
CA TRP A 128 30.91 11.54 -6.50
C TRP A 128 30.86 12.25 -7.86
N SER A 129 31.94 12.22 -8.63
CA SER A 129 31.99 12.77 -9.99
C SER A 129 30.93 12.13 -10.90
N VAL A 130 30.87 10.80 -10.93
CA VAL A 130 29.91 10.04 -11.74
C VAL A 130 28.47 10.28 -11.28
N VAL A 131 28.22 10.31 -9.96
CA VAL A 131 26.90 10.61 -9.40
C VAL A 131 26.46 12.02 -9.80
N ARG A 132 27.33 13.01 -9.65
CA ARG A 132 27.07 14.41 -10.01
C ARG A 132 26.75 14.54 -11.50
N GLU A 133 27.57 13.93 -12.35
CA GLU A 133 27.40 13.95 -13.81
C GLU A 133 26.05 13.36 -14.21
N ARG A 134 25.71 12.15 -13.71
CA ARG A 134 24.41 11.53 -13.96
C ARG A 134 23.24 12.35 -13.43
N TRP A 135 23.37 13.00 -12.27
CA TRP A 135 22.31 13.82 -11.70
C TRP A 135 22.01 15.06 -12.55
N ILE A 136 23.06 15.72 -13.06
CA ILE A 136 22.93 16.91 -13.91
C ILE A 136 22.35 16.53 -15.28
N LEU A 137 22.86 15.46 -15.90
CA LEU A 137 22.37 14.98 -17.20
C LEU A 137 20.90 14.55 -17.14
N ARG A 138 20.49 13.84 -16.08
CA ARG A 138 19.11 13.37 -15.90
C ARG A 138 18.08 14.50 -15.72
N LYS A 139 18.52 15.69 -15.31
CA LYS A 139 17.67 16.91 -15.26
C LYS A 139 17.56 17.63 -16.60
N LYS A 140 18.54 17.44 -17.50
CA LYS A 140 18.66 18.16 -18.77
C LYS A 140 18.29 17.34 -19.99
N ASP A 141 17.73 16.13 -19.83
CA ASP A 141 17.42 15.26 -20.96
C ASP A 141 15.97 15.47 -21.45
N PRO A 142 15.77 16.18 -22.59
CA PRO A 142 14.44 16.48 -23.14
C PRO A 142 13.78 15.27 -23.81
N TYR A 143 14.47 14.14 -23.99
CA TYR A 143 13.92 12.94 -24.64
C TYR A 143 13.42 11.88 -23.64
N ARG A 144 13.34 12.21 -22.34
CA ARG A 144 12.96 11.27 -21.28
C ARG A 144 11.53 10.72 -21.37
N GLU A 145 10.68 11.35 -22.19
CA GLU A 145 9.26 11.03 -22.33
C GLU A 145 8.89 10.33 -23.64
N VAL A 146 9.86 10.08 -24.54
CA VAL A 146 9.58 9.35 -25.78
C VAL A 146 9.57 7.84 -25.50
N GLN A 147 8.38 7.28 -25.29
CA GLN A 147 8.15 5.83 -25.30
C GLN A 147 8.08 5.34 -26.75
N ARG A 148 8.83 4.28 -27.09
CA ARG A 148 8.69 3.53 -28.34
C ARG A 148 7.84 2.29 -28.12
#